data_AF-A0A920HFF0-F1
#
_entry.id   AF-A0A920HFF0-F1
#
_cell.length_a   1.000
_cell.length_b   1.000
_cell.length_c   1.000
_cell.angle_alpha   90.00
_cell.angle_beta   90.00
_cell.angle_gamma   90.00
#
_symmetry.space_group_name_H-M   'P 1'
#
loop_
_entity.id
_entity.type
_entity.pdbx_description
1 polymer ?
#
loop_
_entity_poly.entity_id
_entity_poly.type
_entity_poly.pdbx_seq_one_letter_code
_entity_poly.pdbx_strand_id
1 'polypeptide(L)' 'MKLSASDVASIVGGVVDGDKKSTITKLSKIENGDKNSLSFLGNPKYNEYLYSSNASIIIVNKNLETKKKLILH' A
#
# COMPACT_ATOMS: atom_id res chain seq x y z
N MET A 1 11.26 13.60 -4.70
CA MET A 1 12.04 12.39 -4.35
C MET A 1 11.18 11.18 -4.64
N LYS A 2 11.76 10.10 -5.19
CA LYS A 2 11.04 8.87 -5.55
C LYS A 2 11.50 7.78 -4.59
N LEU A 3 10.58 7.10 -3.90
CA LEU A 3 10.88 6.00 -2.98
C LEU A 3 10.36 4.70 -3.57
N SER A 4 11.13 3.62 -3.49
CA SER A 4 10.67 2.29 -3.88
C SER A 4 9.94 1.60 -2.72
N ALA A 5 9.16 0.56 -3.02
CA ALA A 5 8.53 -0.28 -2.01
C ALA A 5 9.56 -0.90 -1.06
N SER A 6 10.76 -1.20 -1.57
CA SER A 6 11.89 -1.68 -0.75
C SER A 6 12.39 -0.64 0.24
N ASP A 7 12.52 0.62 -0.21
CA ASP A 7 12.93 1.74 0.66
C ASP A 7 11.88 1.98 1.74
N VAL A 8 10.60 2.02 1.33
CA VAL A 8 9.46 2.18 2.25
C VAL A 8 9.46 1.08 3.30
N ALA A 9 9.58 -0.19 2.90
CA ALA A 9 9.64 -1.31 3.83
C ALA A 9 10.82 -1.21 4.80
N SER A 10 11.98 -0.76 4.32
CA SER A 10 13.17 -0.56 5.18
C SER A 10 12.96 0.57 6.18
N ILE A 11 12.27 1.65 5.79
CA ILE A 11 11.95 2.79 6.66
C ILE A 11 10.95 2.39 7.76
N VAL A 12 9.92 1.60 7.41
CA VAL A 12 8.85 1.24 8.35
C VAL A 12 9.11 -0.09 9.09
N GLY A 13 10.21 -0.78 8.80
CA GLY A 13 10.49 -2.12 9.32
C GLY A 13 9.48 -3.18 8.86
N GLY A 14 8.92 -2.99 7.66
CA GLY A 14 7.89 -3.84 7.07
C GLY A 14 8.44 -4.89 6.10
N VAL A 15 7.54 -5.72 5.58
CA VAL A 15 7.84 -6.68 4.51
C VAL A 15 7.03 -6.28 3.27
N VAL A 16 7.67 -6.29 2.11
CA VAL A 16 6.98 -6.05 0.83
C VAL A 16 6.30 -7.33 0.37
N ASP A 17 5.00 -7.27 0.17
CA ASP A 17 4.19 -8.28 -0.52
C ASP A 17 3.84 -7.73 -1.92
N GLY A 18 4.39 -8.33 -2.98
CA GLY A 18 4.26 -7.84 -4.37
C GLY A 18 5.56 -7.25 -4.95
N ASP A 19 5.43 -6.22 -5.79
CA ASP A 19 6.57 -5.63 -6.53
C ASP A 19 7.40 -4.66 -5.67
N LYS A 20 8.63 -5.09 -5.38
CA LYS A 20 9.66 -4.33 -4.64
C LYS A 20 10.18 -3.09 -5.36
N LYS A 21 10.03 -3.02 -6.69
CA LYS A 21 10.46 -1.92 -7.55
C LYS A 21 9.36 -0.87 -7.77
N SER A 22 8.13 -1.13 -7.34
CA SER A 22 7.07 -0.13 -7.34
C SER A 22 7.51 1.11 -6.59
N THR A 23 7.13 2.27 -7.10
CA THR A 23 7.69 3.54 -6.65
C THR A 23 6.64 4.61 -6.45
N ILE A 24 6.88 5.45 -5.46
CA ILE A 24 5.99 6.56 -5.08
C ILE A 24 6.77 7.86 -5.06
N THR A 25 6.04 8.96 -5.22
CA THR A 25 6.56 10.33 -5.15
C THR A 25 5.80 11.19 -4.14
N LYS A 26 4.67 10.70 -3.62
CA LYS A 26 3.84 11.41 -2.66
C LYS A 26 3.10 10.46 -1.71
N LEU A 27 2.55 11.03 -0.64
CA LEU A 27 1.67 10.33 0.30
C LEU A 27 0.22 10.69 0.01
N SER A 28 -0.71 9.77 0.18
CA SER A 28 -2.15 10.02 -0.02
C SER A 28 -2.99 9.12 0.88
N LYS A 29 -4.21 9.54 1.21
CA LYS A 29 -5.20 8.67 1.86
C LYS A 29 -5.55 7.52 0.92
N ILE A 30 -5.85 6.34 1.46
CA ILE A 30 -6.20 5.16 0.66
C ILE A 30 -7.37 5.42 -0.29
N GLU A 31 -8.31 6.27 0.12
CA GLU A 31 -9.48 6.69 -0.65
C GLU A 31 -9.14 7.55 -1.87
N ASN A 32 -8.01 8.26 -1.84
CA ASN A 32 -7.55 9.18 -2.88
C ASN A 32 -6.19 8.73 -3.45
N GLY A 33 -5.91 7.43 -3.36
CA GLY A 33 -4.69 6.83 -3.88
C GLY A 33 -4.58 6.99 -5.40
N ASP A 34 -3.36 7.05 -5.89
CA ASP A 34 -3.00 7.09 -7.31
C ASP A 34 -1.66 6.39 -7.54
N LYS A 35 -1.31 6.15 -8.80
CA LYS A 35 -0.19 5.28 -9.20
C LYS A 35 1.18 5.74 -8.71
N ASN A 36 1.29 6.97 -8.19
CA ASN A 36 2.53 7.50 -7.63
C ASN A 36 2.42 7.78 -6.12
N SER A 37 1.34 7.37 -5.46
CA SER A 37 1.14 7.62 -4.04
C SER A 37 1.27 6.39 -3.16
N LEU A 38 1.73 6.65 -1.95
CA LEU A 38 1.76 5.71 -0.84
C LEU A 38 0.59 6.01 0.11
N SER A 39 -0.15 4.96 0.46
CA SER A 39 -1.24 5.01 1.42
C SER A 39 -1.00 4.06 2.58
N PHE A 40 -1.70 4.31 3.69
CA PHE A 40 -1.67 3.47 4.89
C PHE A 40 -3.10 3.10 5.31
N LEU A 41 -3.32 1.82 5.57
CA LEU A 41 -4.56 1.26 6.08
C LEU A 41 -4.40 0.94 7.57
N GLY A 42 -4.71 1.93 8.40
CA GLY A 42 -4.65 1.79 9.86
C GLY A 42 -5.97 1.34 10.51
N ASN A 43 -7.10 1.53 9.81
CA ASN A 43 -8.43 1.30 10.40
C ASN A 43 -9.24 0.31 9.55
N PRO A 44 -9.74 -0.81 10.13
CA PRO A 44 -10.48 -1.84 9.42
C PRO A 44 -11.70 -1.34 8.63
N LYS A 45 -12.27 -0.20 9.03
CA LYS A 45 -13.39 0.43 8.30
C LYS A 45 -13.07 0.79 6.85
N TYR A 46 -11.78 0.90 6.50
CA TYR A 46 -11.33 1.23 5.14
C TYR A 46 -10.81 0.01 4.35
N ASN A 47 -11.02 -1.22 4.84
CA ASN A 47 -10.53 -2.44 4.17
C ASN A 47 -11.06 -2.59 2.74
N GLU A 48 -12.27 -2.11 2.46
CA GLU A 48 -12.87 -2.12 1.13
C GLU A 48 -12.03 -1.32 0.12
N TYR A 49 -11.39 -0.24 0.56
CA TYR A 49 -10.53 0.59 -0.29
C TYR A 49 -9.23 -0.11 -0.69
N LEU A 50 -8.83 -1.19 -0.01
CA LEU A 50 -7.66 -1.96 -0.43
C LEU A 50 -7.82 -2.51 -1.86
N TYR A 51 -9.06 -2.78 -2.28
CA TYR A 51 -9.38 -3.34 -3.59
C TYR A 51 -9.78 -2.30 -4.64
N SER A 52 -10.09 -1.07 -4.23
CA SER A 52 -10.51 0.02 -5.14
C SER A 52 -9.52 1.17 -5.21
N SER A 53 -8.57 1.25 -4.28
CA SER A 53 -7.54 2.28 -4.27
C SER A 53 -6.63 2.16 -5.48
N ASN A 54 -6.28 3.30 -6.07
CA ASN A 54 -5.29 3.36 -7.15
C ASN A 54 -3.87 3.62 -6.62
N ALA A 55 -3.65 3.57 -5.30
CA ALA A 55 -2.34 3.77 -4.69
C ALA A 55 -1.32 2.73 -5.19
N SER A 56 -0.09 3.17 -5.44
CA SER A 56 1.01 2.30 -5.88
C SER A 56 1.49 1.36 -4.77
N ILE A 57 1.52 1.88 -3.54
CA ILE A 57 1.96 1.15 -2.35
C ILE A 57 0.95 1.42 -1.25
N ILE A 58 0.47 0.36 -0.60
CA ILE A 58 -0.44 0.45 0.54
C ILE A 58 0.20 -0.31 1.70
N ILE A 59 0.50 0.40 2.78
CA ILE A 59 0.97 -0.20 4.02
C ILE A 59 -0.24 -0.69 4.81
N VAL A 60 -0.25 -1.97 5.17
CA VAL A 60 -1.32 -2.62 5.94
C VAL A 60 -0.77 -3.23 7.22
N ASN A 61 -1.64 -3.48 8.21
CA ASN A 61 -1.26 -4.26 9.38
C ASN A 61 -1.00 -5.72 8.98
N LYS A 62 0.03 -6.36 9.55
CA LYS A 62 0.35 -7.78 9.30
C LYS A 62 -0.80 -8.72 9.64
N ASN A 63 -1.63 -8.36 10.63
CA ASN A 63 -2.80 -9.13 11.06
C ASN A 63 -4.07 -8.78 10.28
N LEU A 64 -3.96 -8.06 9.16
CA LEU A 64 -5.11 -7.76 8.32
C LEU A 64 -5.64 -9.06 7.71
N GLU A 65 -6.77 -9.55 8.21
CA GLU A 65 -7.50 -10.66 7.59
C GLU A 65 -8.19 -10.17 6.31
N THR A 66 -7.53 -10.35 5.17
CA THR A 66 -8.10 -10.02 3.86
C THR A 66 -9.17 -11.05 3.49
N LYS A 67 -10.43 -10.64 3.50
CA LYS A 67 -11.56 -11.50 3.09
C LYS A 67 -11.59 -11.81 1.58
N LYS A 68 -10.78 -11.13 0.78
CA LYS A 68 -10.67 -11.32 -0.67
C LYS A 68 -9.21 -11.52 -1.07
N LYS A 69 -8.97 -12.53 -1.90
CA LYS A 69 -7.66 -12.80 -2.51
C LYS A 69 -7.26 -11.60 -3.37
N LEU A 70 -6.16 -10.94 -3.03
CA LEU A 70 -5.58 -9.87 -3.86
C LEU A 70 -5.16 -10.49 -5.20
N ILE A 71 -5.81 -10.09 -6.29
CA ILE A 71 -5.40 -10.44 -7.64
C ILE A 71 -4.33 -9.43 -8.03
N LEU A 72 -3.07 -9.78 -7.84
CA LEU A 72 -1.91 -9.06 -8.37
C LEU A 72 -1.95 -9.20 -9.91
N HIS A 73 -2.05 -8.10 -10.64
CA HIS A 73 -1.76 -8.02 -12.09
C HIS A 73 -0.47 -7.26 -12.30
#